data_AF-A0A367WUA4-F1
#
_entry.id   AF-A0A367WUA4-F1
#
_cell.length_a   1.000
_cell.length_b   1.000
_cell.length_c   1.000
_cell.angle_alpha   90.00
_cell.angle_beta   90.00
_cell.angle_gamma   90.00
#
_symmetry.space_group_name_H-M   'P 1'
#
loop_
_entity.id
_entity.type
_entity.pdbx_description
1 polymer ?
#
loop_
_entity_poly.entity_id
_entity_poly.type
_entity_poly.pdbx_seq_one_letter_code
_entity_poly.pdbx_strand_id
1 'polypeptide(L)'
;MTPTSSGMSRQDVSNAAFTWAAFGAAESLLHGLARNPNNGQQCARYLLDFVIEGGIALPPRHFIDKTVDLYPWLAPQKERALRLLTTLQNERDQHA
;
A
#
# COMPACT_ATOMS: atom_id res chain seq x y z
N MET A 1 29.91 17.00 26.10
CA MET A 1 28.60 17.01 25.41
C MET A 1 28.49 15.70 24.65
N THR A 2 27.77 14.72 25.21
CA THR A 2 27.50 13.44 24.54
C THR A 2 26.30 13.63 23.60
N PRO A 3 26.35 13.16 22.35
CA PRO A 3 25.21 13.22 21.46
C PRO A 3 24.18 12.19 21.94
N THR A 4 22.98 12.66 22.29
CA THR A 4 21.82 11.77 22.41
C THR A 4 21.48 11.27 21.03
N SER A 5 21.91 10.04 20.72
CA SER A 5 21.26 9.24 19.68
C SER A 5 19.83 9.02 20.16
N SER A 6 18.90 9.87 19.70
CA SER A 6 17.47 9.62 19.84
C SER A 6 17.17 8.40 18.97
N GLY A 7 17.32 7.21 19.56
CA GLY A 7 16.99 5.96 18.89
C GLY A 7 15.53 6.00 18.44
N MET A 8 15.27 5.44 17.25
CA MET A 8 13.91 5.31 16.70
C MET A 8 13.00 4.64 17.74
N SER A 9 11.82 5.22 17.99
CA SER A 9 10.86 4.58 18.87
C SER A 9 10.33 3.29 18.25
N ARG A 10 9.77 2.38 19.06
CA ARG A 10 9.11 1.17 18.51
C ARG A 10 8.01 1.52 17.51
N GLN A 11 7.29 2.61 17.75
CA GLN A 11 6.23 3.07 16.86
C GLN A 11 6.79 3.56 15.52
N ASP A 12 7.94 4.24 15.53
CA ASP A 12 8.62 4.64 14.29
C ASP A 12 9.07 3.42 13.47
N VAL A 13 9.59 2.38 14.14
CA VAL A 13 9.98 1.12 13.49
C VAL A 13 8.78 0.41 12.90
N SER A 14 7.67 0.31 13.65
CA SER A 14 6.43 -0.29 13.16
C SER A 14 5.86 0.48 11.98
N ASN A 15 5.79 1.81 12.05
CA ASN A 15 5.30 2.65 10.96
C ASN A 15 6.16 2.48 9.70
N ALA A 16 7.49 2.43 9.85
CA ALA A 16 8.39 2.15 8.74
C ALA A 16 8.13 0.76 8.12
N ALA A 17 7.97 -0.27 8.94
CA ALA A 17 7.68 -1.63 8.48
C ALA A 17 6.35 -1.71 7.71
N PHE A 18 5.27 -1.13 8.24
CA PHE A 18 3.98 -1.09 7.55
C PHE A 18 4.02 -0.25 6.28
N THR A 19 4.78 0.84 6.26
CA THR A 19 5.00 1.65 5.06
C THR A 19 5.67 0.84 3.96
N TRP A 20 6.74 0.10 4.28
CA TRP A 20 7.41 -0.78 3.33
C TRP A 20 6.51 -1.95 2.88
N ALA A 21 5.72 -2.51 3.78
CA ALA A 21 4.76 -3.56 3.45
C ALA A 21 3.67 -3.05 2.48
N ALA A 22 3.16 -1.83 2.70
CA ALA A 22 2.21 -1.17 1.80
C ALA A 22 2.82 -0.93 0.41
N PHE A 23 4.09 -0.51 0.32
CA PHE A 23 4.79 -0.42 -0.98
C PHE A 23 4.92 -1.77 -1.68
N GLY A 24 5.33 -2.82 -0.96
CA GLY A 24 5.44 -4.16 -1.53
C GLY A 24 4.10 -4.72 -2.00
N ALA A 25 3.02 -4.42 -1.28
CA ALA A 25 1.66 -4.79 -1.68
C ALA A 25 1.19 -4.03 -2.93
N ALA A 26 1.47 -2.72 -3.02
CA ALA A 26 1.16 -1.90 -4.19
C ALA A 26 1.92 -2.37 -5.44
N GLU A 27 3.20 -2.67 -5.31
CA GLU A 27 4.02 -3.26 -6.38
C GLU A 27 3.46 -4.61 -6.84
N SER A 28 3.25 -5.53 -5.89
CA SER A 28 2.70 -6.85 -6.19
C SER A 28 1.32 -6.78 -6.87
N LEU A 29 0.46 -5.83 -6.44
CA LEU A 29 -0.84 -5.57 -7.05
C LEU A 29 -0.69 -5.14 -8.52
N LEU A 30 0.10 -4.09 -8.79
CA LEU A 30 0.25 -3.56 -10.15
C LEU A 30 0.90 -4.56 -11.10
N HIS A 31 1.93 -5.27 -10.64
CA HIS A 31 2.56 -6.35 -11.42
C HIS A 31 1.62 -7.55 -11.62
N GLY A 32 0.82 -7.88 -10.61
CA GLY A 32 -0.22 -8.91 -10.70
C GLY A 32 -1.22 -8.59 -11.80
N LEU A 33 -1.77 -7.36 -11.77
CA LEU A 33 -2.74 -6.87 -12.76
C LEU A 33 -2.17 -6.81 -14.18
N ALA A 34 -0.89 -6.43 -14.31
CA ALA A 34 -0.21 -6.37 -15.60
C ALA A 34 -0.05 -7.76 -16.25
N ARG A 35 0.11 -8.81 -15.43
CA ARG A 35 0.21 -10.21 -15.91
C ARG A 35 -1.15 -10.85 -16.15
N ASN A 36 -2.08 -10.64 -15.22
CA ASN A 36 -3.42 -11.18 -15.33
C ASN A 36 -4.43 -10.21 -14.67
N PRO A 37 -5.49 -9.83 -15.39
CA PRO A 37 -6.53 -8.93 -14.89
C PRO A 37 -7.14 -9.32 -13.52
N ASN A 38 -7.18 -10.61 -13.19
CA ASN A 38 -7.79 -11.14 -11.97
C ASN A 38 -6.76 -11.37 -10.85
N ASN A 39 -5.47 -11.21 -11.14
CA ASN A 39 -4.42 -11.32 -10.14
C ASN A 39 -4.22 -9.97 -9.45
N GLY A 40 -4.17 -9.98 -8.11
CA GLY A 40 -3.90 -8.77 -7.32
C GLY A 40 -4.96 -8.45 -6.28
N GLN A 41 -6.14 -9.10 -6.29
CA GLN A 41 -7.17 -8.88 -5.26
C GLN A 41 -6.64 -9.07 -3.83
N GLN A 42 -5.84 -10.11 -3.60
CA GLN A 42 -5.23 -10.35 -2.29
C GLN A 42 -4.19 -9.29 -1.92
N CYS A 43 -3.37 -8.83 -2.88
CA CYS A 43 -2.41 -7.75 -2.66
C CYS A 43 -3.12 -6.41 -2.38
N ALA A 44 -4.27 -6.16 -3.02
CA ALA A 44 -5.10 -5.00 -2.73
C ALA A 44 -5.66 -5.03 -1.31
N ARG A 45 -6.11 -6.20 -0.83
CA ARG A 45 -6.52 -6.39 0.57
C ARG A 45 -5.39 -6.12 1.54
N TYR A 46 -4.21 -6.70 1.29
CA TYR A 46 -3.03 -6.43 2.13
C TYR A 46 -2.62 -4.96 2.15
N LEU A 47 -2.70 -4.26 1.01
CA LEU A 47 -2.44 -2.82 0.98
C LEU A 47 -3.40 -2.05 1.91
N LEU A 48 -4.68 -2.37 1.88
CA LEU A 48 -5.66 -1.75 2.79
C LEU A 48 -5.34 -2.09 4.24
N ASP A 49 -5.07 -3.35 4.56
CA ASP A 49 -4.75 -3.79 5.91
C ASP A 49 -3.48 -3.11 6.45
N PHE A 50 -2.42 -3.01 5.66
CA PHE A 50 -1.18 -2.35 6.11
C PHE A 50 -1.35 -0.85 6.32
N VAL A 51 -2.20 -0.18 5.54
CA VAL A 51 -2.49 1.24 5.73
C VAL A 51 -3.34 1.47 6.98
N ILE A 52 -4.38 0.66 7.17
CA ILE A 52 -5.33 0.80 8.28
C ILE A 52 -4.70 0.35 9.60
N GLU A 53 -4.24 -0.90 9.67
CA GLU A 53 -3.67 -1.49 10.90
C GLU A 53 -2.32 -0.87 11.25
N GLY A 54 -1.56 -0.44 10.24
CA GLY A 54 -0.31 0.28 10.43
C GLY A 54 -0.47 1.72 10.88
N GLY A 55 -1.70 2.25 10.94
CA GLY A 55 -1.96 3.65 11.32
C GLY A 55 -1.23 4.65 10.42
N ILE A 56 -0.99 4.29 9.16
CA ILE A 56 -0.22 5.12 8.24
C ILE A 56 -1.09 6.31 7.84
N ALA A 57 -0.60 7.53 8.10
CA ALA A 57 -1.29 8.76 7.72
C ALA A 57 -1.22 9.07 6.21
N LEU A 58 -1.28 8.05 5.35
CA LEU A 58 -1.24 8.15 3.90
C LEU A 58 -2.30 7.22 3.28
N PRO A 59 -3.07 7.69 2.29
CA PRO A 59 -4.09 6.88 1.66
C PRO A 59 -3.47 5.78 0.77
N PRO A 60 -4.16 4.65 0.51
CA PRO A 60 -3.68 3.59 -0.38
C PRO A 60 -3.27 4.09 -1.78
N ARG A 61 -3.97 5.12 -2.28
CA ARG A 61 -3.64 5.80 -3.55
C ARG A 61 -2.21 6.30 -3.60
N HIS A 62 -1.67 6.81 -2.48
CA HIS A 62 -0.30 7.31 -2.42
C HIS A 62 0.71 6.24 -2.85
N PHE A 63 0.53 5.00 -2.37
CA PHE A 63 1.42 3.88 -2.68
C PHE A 63 1.33 3.48 -4.16
N ILE A 64 0.11 3.45 -4.71
CA ILE A 64 -0.10 3.20 -6.15
C ILE A 64 0.60 4.26 -7.00
N ASP A 65 0.40 5.54 -6.67
CA ASP A 65 0.99 6.66 -7.41
C ASP A 65 2.53 6.56 -7.39
N LYS A 66 3.11 6.31 -6.22
CA LYS A 66 4.57 6.16 -6.07
C LYS A 66 5.15 4.94 -6.75
N THR A 67 4.45 3.80 -6.75
CA THR A 67 4.90 2.63 -7.49
C THR A 67 4.87 2.89 -9.00
N VAL A 68 3.88 3.63 -9.50
CA VAL A 68 3.82 4.04 -10.92
C VAL A 68 4.94 5.03 -11.26
N ASP A 69 5.27 5.96 -10.36
CA ASP A 69 6.42 6.87 -10.54
C ASP A 69 7.74 6.08 -10.71
N LEU A 70 7.92 5.00 -9.93
CA LEU A 70 9.10 4.11 -10.01
C LEU A 70 9.08 3.20 -11.25
N TYR A 71 7.90 2.75 -11.66
CA TYR A 71 7.72 1.84 -12.78
C TYR A 71 6.67 2.38 -13.77
N PRO A 72 7.02 3.34 -14.64
CA PRO A 72 6.05 4.03 -15.50
C PRO A 72 5.25 3.11 -16.43
N TRP A 73 5.81 1.96 -16.80
CA TRP A 73 5.14 0.96 -17.63
C TRP A 73 3.92 0.31 -16.95
N LEU A 74 3.79 0.43 -15.62
CA LEU A 74 2.62 -0.01 -14.84
C LEU A 74 1.47 1.02 -14.85
N ALA A 75 1.69 2.23 -15.37
CA ALA A 75 0.67 3.29 -15.42
C ALA A 75 -0.69 2.84 -15.98
N PRO A 76 -0.78 2.00 -17.03
CA PRO A 76 -2.08 1.52 -17.53
C PRO A 76 -2.92 0.74 -16.49
N GLN A 77 -2.29 0.18 -15.46
CA GLN A 77 -2.98 -0.59 -14.42
C GLN A 77 -3.46 0.27 -13.25
N LYS A 78 -3.03 1.53 -13.16
CA LYS A 78 -3.34 2.45 -12.06
C LYS A 78 -4.84 2.55 -11.78
N GLU A 79 -5.62 2.94 -12.78
CA GLU A 79 -7.07 3.14 -12.64
C GLU A 79 -7.79 1.84 -12.23
N ARG A 80 -7.29 0.70 -12.72
CA ARG A 80 -7.83 -0.61 -12.34
C ARG A 80 -7.52 -0.94 -10.87
N ALA A 81 -6.29 -0.71 -10.44
CA ALA A 81 -5.88 -0.91 -9.05
C ALA A 81 -6.70 -0.01 -8.10
N LEU A 82 -6.87 1.27 -8.44
CA LEU A 82 -7.65 2.22 -7.65
C LEU A 82 -9.12 1.80 -7.54
N ARG A 83 -9.76 1.39 -8.65
CA ARG A 83 -11.14 0.86 -8.59
C ARG A 83 -11.26 -0.35 -7.69
N LEU A 84 -10.33 -1.30 -7.79
CA LEU A 84 -10.32 -2.50 -6.96
C LEU A 84 -10.19 -2.15 -5.47
N LEU A 85 -9.30 -1.22 -5.12
CA LEU A 85 -9.15 -0.73 -3.74
C LEU A 85 -10.43 -0.08 -3.24
N THR A 86 -11.09 0.75 -4.03
CA THR A 86 -12.37 1.36 -3.66
C THR A 86 -13.46 0.31 -3.43
N THR A 87 -13.58 -0.68 -4.31
CA THR A 87 -14.55 -1.78 -4.14
C THR A 87 -14.31 -2.53 -2.84
N LEU A 88 -13.07 -2.92 -2.56
CA LEU A 88 -12.71 -3.66 -1.35
C LEU A 88 -12.89 -2.83 -0.08
N GLN A 89 -12.60 -1.52 -0.13
CA GLN A 89 -12.84 -0.62 1.00
C GLN A 89 -14.33 -0.54 1.31
N ASN A 90 -15.18 -0.36 0.29
CA ASN A 90 -16.63 -0.31 0.46
C ASN A 90 -17.18 -1.64 1.00
N GLU A 91 -16.66 -2.79 0.56
CA GLU A 91 -17.02 -4.10 1.12
C GLU A 91 -16.69 -4.18 2.62
N ARG A 92 -15.49 -3.73 3.01
CA ARG A 92 -15.07 -3.72 4.41
C ARG A 92 -15.95 -2.81 5.27
N ASP A 93 -16.29 -1.62 4.78
CA ASP A 93 -17.12 -0.65 5.50
C ASP A 93 -18.58 -1.13 5.68
N GLN A 94 -19.08 -2.02 4.81
CA GLN A 94 -20.41 -2.63 4.96
C GLN A 94 -20.45 -3.76 5.99
N HIS A 95 -19.29 -4.30 6.37
CA HIS A 95 -19.15 -5.41 7.32
C HIS A 95 -18.56 -5.00 8.67
N ALA A 96 -18.24 -3.71 8.87
CA ALA A 96 -17.75 -3.12 10.12
C ALA A 96 -18.90 -2.62 10.99
#